data_AF-A0A976KYX6-F1
#
_entry.id   AF-A0A976KYX6-F1
#
_cell.length_a   1.000
_cell.length_b   1.000
_cell.length_c   1.000
_cell.angle_alpha   90.00
_cell.angle_beta   90.00
_cell.angle_gamma   90.00
#
_symmetry.space_group_name_H-M   'P 1'
#
loop_
_entity.id
_entity.type
_entity.pdbx_description
1 polymer ?
#
loop_
_entity_poly.entity_id
_entity_poly.type
_entity_poly.pdbx_seq_one_letter_code
_entity_poly.pdbx_strand_id
1 'polypeptide(L)'
;MSKVDLESGRVLLGEVTPPRIAPEPTGDDGEFAQRMRAAFGQLETATRDADTAAEDLVQGRLDIHEAMVTMEKADLMLHLGVTVRDKLLDAYHKLMTAGN
;
A
#
# COMPACT_ATOMS: atom_id res chain seq x y z
N MET A 1 26.98 -47.33 -53.74
CA MET A 1 26.86 -45.91 -54.15
C MET A 1 25.41 -45.49 -53.99
N SER A 2 25.18 -44.47 -53.15
CA SER A 2 24.01 -43.55 -53.10
C SER A 2 22.61 -44.16 -53.04
N LYS A 3 21.77 -43.88 -52.04
CA LYS A 3 21.52 -42.61 -51.33
C LYS A 3 21.16 -42.91 -49.87
N VAL A 4 21.66 -42.07 -48.97
CA VAL A 4 21.13 -41.92 -47.62
C VAL A 4 19.90 -41.05 -47.76
N ASP A 5 18.71 -41.64 -47.68
CA ASP A 5 17.45 -40.91 -47.62
C ASP A 5 17.30 -40.34 -46.22
N LEU A 6 17.64 -39.05 -46.14
CA LEU A 6 17.51 -38.19 -44.98
C LEU A 6 16.03 -37.78 -44.83
N GLU A 7 15.13 -38.73 -44.57
CA GLU A 7 13.75 -38.40 -44.19
C GLU A 7 13.70 -38.08 -42.69
N SER A 8 14.01 -36.81 -42.43
CA SER A 8 13.24 -35.94 -41.55
C SER A 8 12.81 -36.57 -40.24
N GLY A 9 13.67 -36.37 -39.24
CA GLY A 9 13.34 -36.56 -37.83
C GLY A 9 11.94 -36.02 -37.56
N ARG A 10 11.03 -36.95 -37.29
CA ARG A 10 9.66 -36.69 -36.89
C ARG A 10 9.71 -36.01 -35.53
N VAL A 11 9.92 -34.70 -35.55
CA VAL A 11 9.90 -33.87 -34.35
C VAL A 11 8.52 -34.04 -33.75
N LEU A 12 8.47 -34.69 -32.59
CA LEU A 12 7.32 -34.66 -31.70
C LEU A 12 7.21 -33.24 -31.14
N LEU A 13 6.80 -32.28 -31.96
CA LEU A 13 6.32 -31.01 -31.47
C LEU A 13 4.91 -31.26 -30.96
N GLY A 14 4.81 -31.76 -29.73
CA GLY A 14 3.66 -31.42 -28.92
C GLY A 14 3.59 -29.90 -28.91
N GLU A 15 2.44 -29.33 -29.29
CA GLU A 15 2.19 -27.91 -29.16
C GLU A 15 2.30 -27.55 -27.68
N VAL A 16 3.50 -27.15 -27.25
CA VAL A 16 3.70 -26.45 -25.99
C VAL A 16 3.07 -25.09 -26.21
N THR A 17 1.77 -25.01 -25.99
CA THR A 17 1.08 -23.75 -25.82
C THR A 17 1.78 -23.08 -24.64
N PRO A 18 2.45 -21.93 -24.83
CA PRO A 18 3.06 -21.24 -23.72
C PRO A 18 1.94 -20.95 -22.70
N PRO A 19 2.20 -21.10 -21.38
CA PRO A 19 1.21 -20.70 -20.40
C PRO A 19 0.85 -19.25 -20.69
N ARG A 20 -0.39 -19.03 -21.14
CA ARG A 20 -0.94 -17.70 -21.24
C ARG A 20 -1.00 -17.21 -19.80
N ILE A 21 -0.02 -16.40 -19.41
CA ILE A 21 -0.15 -15.50 -18.28
C ILE A 21 -1.22 -14.51 -18.74
N ALA A 22 -2.48 -14.88 -18.55
CA ALA A 22 -3.54 -13.89 -18.51
C ALA A 22 -3.10 -12.90 -17.42
N PRO A 23 -3.24 -11.58 -17.64
CA PRO A 23 -3.16 -10.67 -16.52
C PRO A 23 -4.22 -11.14 -15.53
N GLU A 24 -3.77 -11.78 -14.44
CA GLU A 24 -4.60 -11.92 -13.26
C GLU A 24 -5.08 -10.52 -12.92
N PRO A 25 -6.35 -10.33 -12.53
CA PRO A 25 -6.83 -9.01 -12.15
C PRO A 25 -5.88 -8.49 -11.08
N THR A 26 -5.04 -7.55 -11.48
CA THR A 26 -4.19 -6.78 -10.59
C THR A 26 -5.12 -6.23 -9.54
N GLY A 27 -4.88 -6.59 -8.29
CA GLY A 27 -5.74 -6.23 -7.16
C GLY A 27 -6.24 -4.79 -7.30
N ASP A 28 -7.56 -4.67 -7.21
CA ASP A 28 -8.37 -3.46 -7.32
C ASP A 28 -7.57 -2.18 -7.10
N ASP A 29 -7.42 -1.36 -8.15
CA ASP A 29 -6.76 -0.05 -8.10
C ASP A 29 -7.36 0.86 -6.99
N GLY A 30 -8.55 0.51 -6.48
CA GLY A 30 -9.23 1.14 -5.35
C GLY A 30 -8.82 0.68 -3.95
N GLU A 31 -8.24 -0.51 -3.77
CA GLU A 31 -7.98 -1.10 -2.44
C GLU A 31 -6.94 -0.28 -1.66
N PHE A 32 -5.85 0.13 -2.33
CA PHE A 32 -4.85 1.00 -1.73
C PHE A 32 -5.46 2.33 -1.28
N ALA A 33 -6.23 2.98 -2.15
CA ALA A 33 -6.89 4.25 -1.85
C ALA A 33 -7.93 4.11 -0.72
N GLN A 34 -8.56 2.95 -0.58
CA GLN A 34 -9.48 2.66 0.51
C GLN A 34 -8.74 2.48 1.84
N ARG A 35 -7.64 1.71 1.85
CA ARG A 35 -6.78 1.53 3.04
C ARG A 35 -6.17 2.86 3.51
N MET A 36 -5.73 3.70 2.57
CA MET A 36 -5.24 5.04 2.87
C MET A 36 -6.31 5.92 3.52
N ARG A 37 -7.53 5.93 2.96
CA ARG A 37 -8.67 6.65 3.56
C ARG A 37 -8.98 6.16 4.97
N ALA A 38 -8.97 4.84 5.18
CA ALA A 38 -9.18 4.25 6.50
C ALA A 38 -8.07 4.68 7.48
N ALA A 39 -6.81 4.69 7.07
CA ALA A 39 -5.69 5.13 7.89
C ALA A 39 -5.79 6.61 8.28
N PHE A 40 -6.18 7.50 7.36
CA PHE A 40 -6.43 8.91 7.68
C PHE A 40 -7.63 9.07 8.63
N GLY A 41 -8.67 8.24 8.49
CA GLY A 41 -9.77 8.21 9.45
C GLY A 41 -9.31 7.78 10.84
N GLN A 42 -8.42 6.79 10.94
CA GLN A 42 -7.83 6.38 12.22
C GLN A 42 -6.95 7.47 12.84
N LEU A 43 -6.20 8.22 12.03
CA LEU A 43 -5.45 9.40 12.48
C LEU A 43 -6.40 10.45 13.07
N GLU A 44 -7.49 10.77 12.37
CA GLU A 44 -8.48 11.73 12.87
C GLU A 44 -9.11 11.28 14.19
N THR A 45 -9.45 10.00 14.32
CA THR A 45 -9.93 9.43 15.58
C THR A 45 -8.87 9.56 16.68
N ALA A 46 -7.62 9.19 16.42
CA ALA A 46 -6.55 9.28 17.41
C ALA A 46 -6.33 10.71 17.91
N THR A 47 -6.38 11.70 17.01
CA THR A 47 -6.27 13.11 17.41
C THR A 47 -7.43 13.54 18.31
N ARG A 48 -8.69 13.18 17.96
CA ARG A 48 -9.84 13.50 18.80
C ARG A 48 -9.81 12.79 20.16
N ASP A 49 -9.32 11.56 20.20
CA ASP A 49 -9.13 10.81 21.44
C ASP A 49 -8.10 11.52 22.33
N ALA A 50 -7.01 12.04 21.74
CA ALA A 50 -6.01 12.82 22.46
C ALA A 50 -6.56 14.15 23.00
N ASP A 51 -7.38 14.86 22.21
CA ASP A 51 -8.06 16.09 22.66
C ASP A 51 -8.98 15.80 23.85
N THR A 52 -9.77 14.72 23.77
CA THR A 52 -10.66 14.28 24.86
C THR A 52 -9.86 13.90 26.11
N ALA A 53 -8.76 13.16 25.92
CA ALA A 53 -7.87 12.79 27.02
C ALA A 53 -7.23 14.01 27.70
N ALA A 54 -6.89 15.05 26.93
CA ALA A 54 -6.38 16.31 27.47
C ALA A 54 -7.43 17.00 28.36
N GLU A 55 -8.68 17.07 27.89
CA GLU A 55 -9.78 17.66 28.63
C GLU A 55 -10.07 16.87 29.92
N ASP A 56 -10.09 15.54 29.84
CA ASP A 56 -10.36 14.68 30.98
C ASP A 56 -9.23 14.71 32.01
N LEU A 57 -7.98 14.82 31.58
CA LEU A 57 -6.83 14.99 32.48
C LEU A 57 -6.97 16.29 33.29
N VAL A 58 -7.26 17.42 32.63
CA VAL A 58 -7.42 18.72 33.30
C VAL A 58 -8.61 18.72 34.26
N GLN A 59 -9.65 17.95 33.95
CA GLN A 59 -10.83 17.78 34.80
C GLN A 59 -10.64 16.73 35.90
N GLY A 60 -9.49 16.06 35.96
CA GLY A 60 -9.18 15.01 36.93
C GLY A 60 -9.97 13.71 36.73
N ARG A 61 -10.52 13.49 35.52
CA ARG A 61 -11.30 12.30 35.14
C ARG A 61 -10.46 11.18 34.54
N LEU A 62 -9.24 11.48 34.11
CA LEU A 62 -8.30 10.53 33.50
C LEU A 62 -6.94 10.60 34.20
N ASP A 63 -6.28 9.45 34.40
CA ASP A 63 -4.93 9.41 34.96
C ASP A 63 -3.91 9.98 33.96
N ILE A 64 -2.86 10.61 34.49
CA ILE A 64 -1.81 11.21 33.66
C ILE A 64 -1.12 10.18 32.74
N HIS A 65 -0.92 8.94 33.18
CA HIS A 65 -0.29 7.92 32.34
C HIS A 65 -1.18 7.54 31.15
N GLU A 66 -2.49 7.38 31.38
CA GLU A 66 -3.45 7.05 30.32
C GLU A 66 -3.60 8.22 29.33
N ALA A 67 -3.64 9.45 29.84
CA ALA A 67 -3.68 10.64 29.01
C ALA A 67 -2.42 10.76 28.13
N MET A 68 -1.24 10.59 28.73
CA MET A 68 0.03 10.66 28.01
C MET A 68 0.16 9.56 26.94
N VAL A 69 -0.30 8.34 27.21
CA VAL A 69 -0.28 7.25 26.21
C VAL A 69 -1.19 7.58 25.02
N THR A 70 -2.38 8.15 25.29
CA THR A 70 -3.33 8.52 24.24
C THR A 70 -2.76 9.65 23.37
N MET A 71 -2.13 10.64 23.99
CA MET A 71 -1.45 11.73 23.30
C MET A 71 -0.27 11.23 22.45
N GLU A 72 0.58 10.37 23.01
CA GLU A 72 1.74 9.81 22.29
C GLU A 72 1.32 9.00 21.05
N LYS A 73 0.22 8.24 21.17
CA LYS A 73 -0.35 7.50 20.05
C LYS A 73 -0.77 8.45 18.91
N ALA A 74 -1.42 9.57 19.25
CA ALA A 74 -1.83 10.56 18.26
C ALA A 74 -0.61 11.22 17.60
N ASP A 75 0.41 11.59 18.37
CA ASP A 75 1.65 12.20 17.85
C ASP A 75 2.39 11.27 16.87
N LEU A 76 2.56 10.01 17.24
CA LEU A 76 3.19 9.00 16.37
C LEU A 76 2.42 8.83 15.05
N MET A 77 1.09 8.74 15.13
CA MET A 77 0.24 8.62 13.94
C MET A 77 0.32 9.86 13.05
N LEU A 78 0.37 11.06 13.65
CA LEU A 78 0.49 12.31 12.91
C LEU A 78 1.82 12.38 12.16
N HIS A 79 2.93 12.07 12.82
CA HIS A 79 4.25 12.03 12.21
C HIS A 79 4.28 11.03 11.03
N LEU A 80 3.73 9.84 11.22
CA LEU A 80 3.59 8.86 10.14
C LEU A 80 2.73 9.42 8.99
N GLY A 81 1.61 10.06 9.30
CA GLY A 81 0.70 10.65 8.32
C GLY A 81 1.36 11.72 7.46
N VAL A 82 2.15 12.61 8.07
CA VAL A 82 2.95 13.63 7.35
C VAL A 82 3.96 12.95 6.41
N THR A 83 4.70 11.96 6.93
CA THR A 83 5.70 11.24 6.13
C THR A 83 5.06 10.58 4.90
N VAL A 84 3.90 9.93 5.07
CA VAL A 84 3.19 9.28 3.97
C VAL A 84 2.66 10.32 2.97
N ARG A 85 2.09 11.43 3.46
CA ARG A 85 1.64 12.54 2.60
C ARG A 85 2.77 13.04 1.70
N ASP A 86 3.95 13.25 2.26
CA ASP A 86 5.10 13.74 1.51
C ASP A 86 5.53 12.73 0.43
N LYS A 87 5.57 11.43 0.76
CA LYS A 87 5.86 10.36 -0.23
C LYS A 87 4.83 10.28 -1.36
N LEU A 88 3.55 10.52 -1.06
CA LEU A 88 2.50 10.55 -2.09
C LEU A 88 2.66 11.75 -3.03
N LEU A 89 2.95 12.93 -2.48
CA LEU A 89 3.22 14.12 -3.28
C LEU A 89 4.47 13.92 -4.16
N ASP A 90 5.53 13.34 -3.60
CA ASP A 90 6.75 12.99 -4.35
C ASP A 90 6.45 12.02 -5.51
N ALA A 91 5.65 10.98 -5.25
CA ALA A 91 5.27 10.01 -6.27
C ALA A 91 4.45 10.66 -7.39
N TYR A 92 3.50 11.52 -7.03
CA TYR A 92 2.72 12.30 -8.00
C TYR A 92 3.62 13.20 -8.87
N HIS A 93 4.54 13.95 -8.24
CA HIS A 93 5.49 14.78 -8.97
C HIS A 93 6.37 13.96 -9.93
N LYS A 94 6.90 12.82 -9.49
CA LYS A 94 7.74 11.92 -10.31
C LYS A 94 7.01 11.44 -11.56
N LEU A 95 5.74 11.05 -11.44
CA LEU A 95 4.93 10.61 -12.58
C LEU A 95 4.72 11.74 -13.60
N MET A 96 4.53 12.97 -13.13
CA MET A 96 4.32 14.14 -14.00
C MET A 96 5.61 14.60 -14.71
N THR A 97 6.76 14.54 -14.04
CA THR A 97 8.05 14.95 -14.63
C THR A 97 8.64 13.88 -15.56
N ALA A 98 8.40 12.59 -15.30
CA ALA A 98 8.91 11.49 -16.13
C ALA A 98 8.22 11.35 -17.51
N GLY A 99 7.18 12.16 -17.78
CA GLY A 99 6.46 12.20 -19.05
C GLY A 99 6.95 13.23 -20.07
N ASN A 100 8.04 13.95 -19.77
CA ASN A 100 8.73 14.87 -20.69
C ASN A 100 10.18 14.40 -20.92
#